data_AF-A0A3A3FVI6-F1
#
_entry.id   AF-A0A3A3FVI6-F1
#
_cell.length_a   1.000
_cell.length_b   1.000
_cell.length_c   1.000
_cell.angle_alpha   90.00
_cell.angle_beta   90.00
_cell.angle_gamma   90.00
#
_symmetry.space_group_name_H-M   'P 1'
#
loop_
_entity.id
_entity.type
_entity.pdbx_description
1 polymer ?
#
loop_
_entity_poly.entity_id
_entity_poly.type
_entity_poly.pdbx_seq_one_letter_code
_entity_poly.pdbx_strand_id
1 'polypeptide(L)'
;MDALERRLKTIEIGIAVVGLLGLAFGGYQTYLTYRQHAELQALRALNDAQLKICQDFVATAAHLFSVEDRKSLRAEYYKFSEIKHGQALALLDANVLDKGVAVHSKLIDALEVPDGETFRTQVRCTLGNAPFELALACRKMIGRAFQKESGAAVEPIDPTYVMNWKGTCKIERK
;
A
#
# COMPACT_ATOMS: atom_id res chain seq x y z
N MET A 1 0.28 57.26 -45.37
CA MET A 1 1.12 56.24 -44.74
C MET A 1 2.24 55.86 -45.69
N ASP A 2 3.43 56.34 -45.36
CA ASP A 2 4.65 56.10 -46.11
C ASP A 2 5.05 54.61 -46.05
N ALA A 3 5.72 54.12 -47.09
CA ALA A 3 6.07 52.71 -47.22
C ALA A 3 6.92 52.18 -46.03
N LEU A 4 7.68 53.08 -45.39
CA LEU A 4 8.55 52.81 -44.24
C LEU A 4 7.74 52.57 -42.96
N GLU A 5 6.67 53.34 -42.76
CA GLU A 5 5.76 53.25 -41.61
C GLU A 5 4.93 51.95 -41.63
N ARG A 6 4.53 51.47 -42.83
CA ARG A 6 3.87 50.17 -43.01
C ARG A 6 4.79 48.99 -42.68
N ARG A 7 6.08 49.08 -43.04
CA ARG A 7 7.07 48.03 -42.72
C ARG A 7 7.33 47.93 -41.22
N LEU A 8 7.49 49.06 -40.53
CA LEU A 8 7.66 49.10 -39.07
C LEU A 8 6.47 48.49 -38.32
N LYS A 9 5.23 48.86 -38.67
CA LYS A 9 4.03 48.26 -38.05
C LYS A 9 3.92 46.75 -38.28
N THR A 10 4.33 46.27 -39.45
CA THR A 10 4.31 44.83 -39.76
C THR A 10 5.31 44.06 -38.89
N ILE A 11 6.50 44.63 -38.66
CA ILE A 11 7.52 44.04 -37.77
C ILE A 11 7.04 44.05 -36.32
N GLU A 12 6.45 45.14 -35.85
CA GLU A 12 5.93 45.27 -34.49
C GLU A 12 4.82 44.26 -34.19
N ILE A 13 3.88 44.08 -35.14
CA ILE A 13 2.85 43.03 -35.05
C ILE A 13 3.48 41.63 -35.05
N GLY A 14 4.48 41.40 -35.91
CA GLY A 14 5.21 40.13 -35.96
C GLY A 14 5.87 39.77 -34.62
N ILE A 15 6.54 40.73 -33.98
CA ILE A 15 7.16 40.56 -32.66
C ILE A 15 6.09 40.29 -31.60
N ALA A 16 4.98 41.02 -31.62
CA ALA A 16 3.88 40.83 -30.67
C ALA A 16 3.27 39.42 -30.77
N VAL A 17 3.04 38.91 -31.98
CA VAL A 17 2.51 37.56 -32.22
C VAL A 17 3.48 36.48 -31.74
N VAL A 18 4.78 36.62 -32.04
CA VAL A 18 5.81 35.66 -31.57
C VAL A 18 5.91 35.68 -30.05
N GLY A 19 5.86 36.85 -29.42
CA GLY A 19 5.84 36.99 -27.95
C GLY A 19 4.62 36.31 -27.31
N LEU A 20 3.44 36.49 -27.89
CA LEU A 20 2.20 35.86 -27.44
C LEU A 20 2.25 34.33 -27.56
N LEU A 21 2.76 33.80 -28.66
CA LEU A 21 2.95 32.36 -28.86
C LEU A 21 3.96 31.78 -27.86
N GLY A 22 5.04 32.50 -27.57
CA GLY A 22 6.02 32.11 -26.55
C GLY A 22 5.42 32.01 -25.15
N LEU A 23 4.61 33.00 -24.76
CA LEU A 23 3.91 33.00 -23.47
C LEU A 23 2.85 31.89 -23.38
N ALA A 24 2.08 31.68 -24.45
CA ALA A 24 1.08 30.62 -24.50
C ALA A 24 1.72 29.22 -24.40
N PHE A 25 2.82 29.00 -25.12
CA PHE A 25 3.56 27.74 -25.04
C PHE A 25 4.21 27.54 -23.67
N GLY A 26 4.83 28.57 -23.10
CA GLY A 26 5.40 28.51 -21.75
C GLY A 26 4.34 28.20 -20.69
N GLY A 27 3.21 28.92 -20.73
CA GLY A 27 2.08 28.70 -19.82
C GLY A 27 1.47 27.30 -19.97
N TYR A 28 1.38 26.78 -21.20
CA TYR A 28 0.91 25.42 -21.45
C TYR A 28 1.86 24.36 -20.87
N GLN A 29 3.17 24.52 -21.04
CA GLN A 29 4.17 23.63 -20.42
C GLN A 29 4.08 23.66 -18.88
N THR A 30 3.96 24.86 -18.29
CA THR A 30 3.79 25.00 -16.83
C THR A 30 2.48 24.37 -16.34
N TYR A 31 1.40 24.47 -17.12
CA TYR A 31 0.13 23.81 -16.79
C TYR A 31 0.26 22.28 -16.82
N LEU A 32 0.92 21.73 -17.85
CA LEU A 32 1.17 20.29 -17.94
C LEU A 32 2.02 19.78 -16.78
N THR A 33 3.10 20.48 -16.41
CA THR A 33 3.93 20.08 -15.27
C THR A 33 3.17 20.17 -13.96
N TYR A 34 2.37 21.22 -13.74
CA TYR A 34 1.50 21.35 -12.57
C TYR A 34 0.53 20.16 -12.46
N ARG A 35 -0.12 19.79 -13.56
CA ARG A 35 -1.04 18.65 -13.60
C ARG A 35 -0.32 17.32 -13.32
N GLN A 36 0.85 17.11 -13.92
CA GLN A 36 1.67 15.92 -13.65
C GLN A 36 2.09 15.85 -12.18
N HIS A 37 2.45 16.98 -11.55
CA HIS A 37 2.76 17.02 -10.13
C HIS A 37 1.56 16.68 -9.25
N ALA A 38 0.36 17.17 -9.57
CA ALA A 38 -0.86 16.83 -8.85
C ALA A 38 -1.21 15.33 -8.97
N GLU A 39 -1.11 14.77 -10.17
CA GLU A 39 -1.33 13.33 -10.41
C GLU A 39 -0.29 12.47 -9.68
N LEU A 40 0.98 12.87 -9.66
CA LEU A 40 2.04 12.20 -8.89
C LEU A 40 1.82 12.28 -7.38
N GLN A 41 1.36 13.42 -6.85
CA GLN A 41 1.02 13.56 -5.43
C GLN A 41 -0.15 12.65 -5.04
N ALA A 42 -1.16 12.53 -5.89
CA ALA A 42 -2.28 11.62 -5.66
C ALA A 42 -1.81 10.14 -5.66
N LEU A 43 -0.91 9.76 -6.56
CA LEU A 43 -0.33 8.41 -6.59
C LEU A 43 0.51 8.12 -5.34
N ARG A 44 1.34 9.08 -4.90
CA ARG A 44 2.10 8.93 -3.65
C ARG A 44 1.19 8.78 -2.44
N ALA A 45 0.16 9.62 -2.32
CA ALA A 45 -0.80 9.53 -1.23
C ALA A 45 -1.53 8.18 -1.21
N LEU A 46 -1.85 7.63 -2.39
CA LEU A 46 -2.42 6.27 -2.51
C LEU A 46 -1.42 5.22 -2.05
N ASN A 47 -0.15 5.30 -2.48
CA ASN A 47 0.88 4.33 -2.11
C ASN A 47 1.24 4.39 -0.61
N ASP A 48 1.29 5.58 -0.03
CA ASP A 48 1.48 5.77 1.42
C ASP A 48 0.29 5.19 2.20
N ALA A 49 -0.94 5.39 1.72
CA ALA A 49 -2.12 4.77 2.30
C ALA A 49 -2.04 3.24 2.19
N GLN A 50 -1.71 2.68 1.02
CA GLN A 50 -1.53 1.25 0.81
C GLN A 50 -0.44 0.67 1.73
N LEU A 51 0.70 1.36 1.86
CA LEU A 51 1.80 0.98 2.75
C LEU A 51 1.32 0.91 4.19
N LYS A 52 0.66 1.97 4.68
CA LYS A 52 0.13 2.05 6.04
C LYS A 52 -0.86 0.92 6.31
N ILE A 53 -1.84 0.72 5.43
CA ILE A 53 -2.82 -0.35 5.59
C ILE A 53 -2.16 -1.72 5.55
N CYS A 54 -1.19 -1.96 4.67
CA CYS A 54 -0.46 -3.22 4.66
C CYS A 54 0.35 -3.44 5.94
N GLN A 55 0.97 -2.40 6.48
CA GLN A 55 1.68 -2.47 7.77
C GLN A 55 0.72 -2.81 8.91
N ASP A 56 -0.39 -2.10 9.01
CA ASP A 56 -1.41 -2.34 10.05
C ASP A 56 -2.00 -3.75 9.92
N PHE A 57 -2.33 -4.18 8.69
CA PHE A 57 -2.93 -5.48 8.43
C PHE A 57 -1.99 -6.64 8.79
N VAL A 58 -0.70 -6.50 8.44
CA VAL A 58 0.34 -7.48 8.78
C VAL A 58 0.67 -7.43 10.27
N ALA A 59 0.71 -6.26 10.89
CA ALA A 59 0.96 -6.10 12.33
C ALA A 59 -0.15 -6.80 13.14
N THR A 60 -1.42 -6.57 12.81
CA THR A 60 -2.53 -7.30 13.44
C THR A 60 -2.40 -8.80 13.22
N ALA A 61 -2.02 -9.25 12.02
CA ALA A 61 -1.77 -10.67 11.76
C ALA A 61 -0.62 -11.25 12.59
N ALA A 62 0.41 -10.43 12.87
CA ALA A 62 1.55 -10.80 13.70
C ALA A 62 1.14 -11.01 15.16
N HIS A 63 0.31 -10.11 15.70
CA HIS A 63 -0.13 -10.14 17.09
C HIS A 63 -0.84 -11.45 17.43
N LEU A 64 -1.52 -12.08 16.46
CA LEU A 64 -2.16 -13.39 16.60
C LEU A 64 -1.20 -14.50 17.07
N PHE A 65 0.10 -14.45 16.72
CA PHE A 65 1.09 -15.43 17.19
C PHE A 65 1.55 -15.21 18.64
N SER A 66 1.31 -14.02 19.18
CA SER A 66 1.67 -13.65 20.55
C SER A 66 0.53 -13.74 21.54
N VAL A 67 -0.70 -14.07 21.09
CA VAL A 67 -1.87 -14.15 21.96
C VAL A 67 -1.75 -15.31 22.95
N GLU A 68 -2.07 -15.03 24.22
CA GLU A 68 -1.97 -16.00 25.31
C GLU A 68 -3.32 -16.60 25.74
N ASP A 69 -4.44 -15.96 25.39
CA ASP A 69 -5.79 -16.38 25.78
C ASP A 69 -6.86 -16.12 24.69
N ARG A 70 -7.98 -16.85 24.76
CA ARG A 70 -9.07 -16.75 23.78
C ARG A 70 -9.75 -15.37 23.74
N LYS A 71 -9.82 -14.63 24.85
CA LYS A 71 -10.44 -13.29 24.86
C LYS A 71 -9.60 -12.31 24.04
N SER A 72 -8.29 -12.34 24.24
CA SER A 72 -7.32 -11.57 23.45
C SER A 72 -7.35 -12.01 21.98
N LEU A 73 -7.51 -13.31 21.68
CA LEU A 73 -7.60 -13.80 20.30
C LEU A 73 -8.84 -13.25 19.59
N ARG A 74 -9.99 -13.21 20.28
CA ARG A 74 -11.22 -12.60 19.76
C ARG A 74 -11.05 -11.09 19.50
N ALA A 75 -10.39 -10.37 20.41
CA ALA A 75 -10.14 -8.94 20.22
C ALA A 75 -9.28 -8.68 18.97
N GLU A 76 -8.21 -9.44 18.78
CA GLU A 76 -7.36 -9.34 17.59
C GLU A 76 -8.08 -9.81 16.31
N TYR A 77 -8.92 -10.83 16.40
CA TYR A 77 -9.80 -11.23 15.29
C TYR A 77 -10.69 -10.08 14.82
N TYR A 78 -11.33 -9.35 15.75
CA TYR A 78 -12.19 -8.23 15.38
C TYR A 78 -11.39 -7.11 14.69
N LYS A 79 -10.24 -6.72 15.24
CA LYS A 79 -9.34 -5.75 14.60
C LYS A 79 -8.92 -6.20 13.20
N PHE A 80 -8.53 -7.46 13.05
CA PHE A 80 -8.13 -8.03 11.76
C PHE A 80 -9.29 -8.00 10.75
N SER A 81 -10.50 -8.34 11.21
CA SER A 81 -11.71 -8.34 10.39
C SER A 81 -12.10 -6.91 9.95
N GLU A 82 -11.96 -5.93 10.84
CA GLU A 82 -12.26 -4.52 10.55
C GLU A 82 -11.33 -3.97 9.47
N ILE A 83 -10.02 -4.26 9.58
CA ILE A 83 -9.05 -3.88 8.55
C ILE A 83 -9.37 -4.59 7.23
N LYS A 84 -9.54 -5.92 7.25
CA LYS A 84 -9.82 -6.75 6.07
C LYS A 84 -11.07 -6.28 5.31
N HIS A 85 -12.17 -6.03 6.02
CA HIS A 85 -13.47 -5.69 5.42
C HIS A 85 -13.67 -4.19 5.20
N GLY A 86 -12.85 -3.34 5.81
CA GLY A 86 -12.86 -1.90 5.64
C GLY A 86 -11.78 -1.42 4.66
N GLN A 87 -10.75 -0.79 5.22
CA GLN A 87 -9.73 -0.07 4.45
C GLN A 87 -8.92 -0.97 3.51
N ALA A 88 -8.67 -2.24 3.89
CA ALA A 88 -7.93 -3.16 3.04
C ALA A 88 -8.68 -3.48 1.74
N LEU A 89 -10.00 -3.72 1.83
CA LEU A 89 -10.83 -4.04 0.67
C LEU A 89 -10.86 -2.91 -0.36
N ALA A 90 -10.79 -1.66 0.10
CA ALA A 90 -10.82 -0.49 -0.76
C ALA A 90 -9.47 -0.17 -1.43
N LEU A 91 -8.35 -0.55 -0.80
CA LEU A 91 -7.02 -0.04 -1.16
C LEU A 91 -6.02 -1.11 -1.61
N LEU A 92 -6.17 -2.37 -1.18
CA LEU A 92 -5.17 -3.41 -1.44
C LEU A 92 -5.50 -4.26 -2.67
N ASP A 93 -4.44 -4.76 -3.31
CA ASP A 93 -4.55 -5.67 -4.44
C ASP A 93 -5.22 -7.00 -4.07
N ALA A 94 -5.90 -7.63 -5.04
CA ALA A 94 -6.58 -8.91 -4.88
C ALA A 94 -5.69 -10.01 -4.26
N ASN A 95 -4.42 -10.10 -4.65
CA ASN A 95 -3.50 -11.09 -4.08
C ASN A 95 -3.23 -10.87 -2.57
N VAL A 96 -3.23 -9.62 -2.09
CA VAL A 96 -3.11 -9.34 -0.65
C VAL A 96 -4.41 -9.72 0.06
N LEU A 97 -5.55 -9.38 -0.53
CA LEU A 97 -6.87 -9.73 0.00
C LEU A 97 -7.07 -11.25 0.09
N ASP A 98 -6.65 -12.02 -0.91
CA ASP A 98 -6.71 -13.47 -0.91
C ASP A 98 -5.91 -14.07 0.26
N LYS A 99 -4.72 -13.53 0.53
CA LYS A 99 -3.94 -13.93 1.71
C LYS A 99 -4.60 -13.49 3.01
N GLY A 100 -5.25 -12.32 3.04
CA GLY A 100 -6.05 -11.87 4.17
C GLY A 100 -7.25 -12.80 4.45
N VAL A 101 -7.92 -13.30 3.41
CA VAL A 101 -8.99 -14.30 3.52
C VAL A 101 -8.46 -15.61 4.09
N ALA A 102 -7.30 -16.08 3.64
CA ALA A 102 -6.68 -17.29 4.17
C ALA A 102 -6.38 -17.16 5.68
N VAL A 103 -5.82 -16.03 6.12
CA VAL A 103 -5.60 -15.74 7.55
C VAL A 103 -6.91 -15.72 8.33
N HIS A 104 -7.93 -15.04 7.80
CA HIS A 104 -9.24 -14.95 8.44
C HIS A 104 -9.89 -16.33 8.61
N SER A 105 -9.82 -17.20 7.59
CA SER A 105 -10.33 -18.57 7.67
C SER A 105 -9.63 -19.36 8.77
N LYS A 106 -8.29 -19.28 8.83
CA LYS A 106 -7.51 -19.95 9.88
C LYS A 106 -7.75 -19.38 11.27
N LEU A 107 -8.10 -18.09 11.37
CA LEU A 107 -8.47 -17.49 12.64
C LEU A 107 -9.79 -18.00 13.17
N ILE A 108 -10.78 -18.24 12.31
CA ILE A 108 -12.03 -18.87 12.71
C ILE A 108 -11.74 -20.25 13.32
N ASP A 109 -10.93 -21.07 12.65
CA ASP A 109 -10.48 -22.36 13.18
C ASP A 109 -9.73 -22.19 14.53
N ALA A 110 -8.90 -21.16 14.65
CA ALA A 110 -8.11 -20.90 15.87
C ALA A 110 -8.98 -20.44 17.06
N LEU A 111 -10.14 -19.83 16.83
CA LEU A 111 -11.07 -19.42 17.88
C LEU A 111 -11.74 -20.61 18.57
N GLU A 112 -11.80 -21.76 17.91
CA GLU A 112 -12.35 -23.00 18.46
C GLU A 112 -11.39 -23.70 19.43
N VAL A 113 -10.09 -23.37 19.37
CA VAL A 113 -9.04 -23.92 20.23
C VAL A 113 -9.38 -23.66 21.71
N PRO A 114 -9.38 -24.68 22.59
CA PRO A 114 -9.67 -24.51 24.00
C PRO A 114 -8.55 -23.77 24.73
N ASP A 115 -8.91 -22.92 25.70
CA ASP A 115 -7.95 -22.24 26.57
C ASP A 115 -7.14 -23.25 27.39
N GLY A 116 -5.86 -22.96 27.62
CA GLY A 116 -4.94 -23.78 28.41
C GLY A 116 -3.47 -23.44 28.19
N GLU A 117 -2.56 -24.13 28.89
CA GLU A 117 -1.11 -23.85 28.83
C GLU A 117 -0.50 -23.99 27.42
N THR A 118 -1.15 -24.76 26.54
CA THR A 118 -0.71 -24.95 25.15
C THR A 118 -1.48 -24.09 24.14
N PHE A 119 -2.40 -23.23 24.59
CA PHE A 119 -3.29 -22.42 23.74
C PHE A 119 -2.50 -21.65 22.69
N ARG A 120 -1.52 -20.85 23.11
CA ARG A 120 -0.67 -20.07 22.20
C ARG A 120 -0.02 -20.94 21.14
N THR A 121 0.56 -22.08 21.53
CA THR A 121 1.18 -23.01 20.58
C THR A 121 0.17 -23.56 19.58
N GLN A 122 -1.00 -24.00 20.05
CA GLN A 122 -2.06 -24.53 19.19
C GLN A 122 -2.58 -23.46 18.20
N VAL A 123 -2.80 -22.22 18.66
CA VAL A 123 -3.19 -21.09 17.80
C VAL A 123 -2.13 -20.85 16.71
N ARG A 124 -0.84 -20.77 17.07
CA ARG A 124 0.24 -20.61 16.09
C ARG A 124 0.24 -21.75 15.06
N CYS A 125 -0.01 -22.99 15.50
CA CYS A 125 -0.10 -24.14 14.61
C CYS A 125 -1.29 -24.08 13.67
N THR A 126 -2.46 -23.66 14.15
CA THR A 126 -3.68 -23.52 13.34
C THR A 126 -3.51 -22.43 12.28
N LEU A 127 -2.90 -21.30 12.64
CA LEU A 127 -2.61 -20.20 11.71
C LEU A 127 -1.57 -20.59 10.65
N GLY A 128 -0.59 -21.43 11.02
CA GLY A 128 0.46 -21.89 10.12
C GLY A 128 1.22 -20.73 9.47
N ASN A 129 1.44 -20.84 8.16
CA ASN A 129 2.15 -19.82 7.39
C ASN A 129 1.24 -18.72 6.82
N ALA A 130 -0.08 -18.78 7.02
CA ALA A 130 -1.00 -17.85 6.36
C ALA A 130 -0.69 -16.37 6.66
N PRO A 131 -0.41 -15.96 7.91
CA PRO A 131 -0.01 -14.59 8.18
C PRO A 131 1.31 -14.21 7.46
N PHE A 132 2.27 -15.13 7.38
CA PHE A 132 3.55 -14.88 6.72
C PHE A 132 3.36 -14.68 5.21
N GLU A 133 2.48 -15.47 4.58
CA GLU A 133 2.12 -15.28 3.18
C GLU A 133 1.43 -13.94 2.93
N LEU A 134 0.61 -13.46 3.87
CA LEU A 134 0.05 -12.11 3.84
C LEU A 134 1.15 -11.04 3.91
N ALA A 135 2.10 -11.18 4.83
CA ALA A 135 3.25 -10.27 4.94
C ALA A 135 4.07 -10.22 3.63
N LEU A 136 4.33 -11.38 3.02
CA LEU A 136 5.01 -11.46 1.73
C LEU A 136 4.20 -10.83 0.59
N ALA A 137 2.88 -11.02 0.57
CA ALA A 137 2.01 -10.42 -0.45
C ALA A 137 2.02 -8.88 -0.35
N CYS A 138 1.88 -8.33 0.86
CA CYS A 138 2.02 -6.90 1.11
C CYS A 138 3.38 -6.37 0.64
N ARG A 139 4.48 -7.04 1.00
CA ARG A 139 5.82 -6.65 0.56
C ARG A 139 5.97 -6.66 -0.97
N LYS A 140 5.40 -7.65 -1.66
CA LYS A 140 5.44 -7.74 -3.13
C LYS A 140 4.62 -6.64 -3.81
N MET A 141 3.42 -6.36 -3.30
CA MET A 141 2.57 -5.26 -3.79
C MET A 141 3.33 -3.95 -3.69
N ILE A 142 3.89 -3.69 -2.51
CA ILE A 142 4.63 -2.47 -2.23
C ILE A 142 5.91 -2.39 -3.08
N GLY A 143 6.68 -3.49 -3.19
CA GLY A 143 7.86 -3.55 -4.06
C GLY A 143 7.57 -3.24 -5.53
N ARG A 144 6.38 -3.63 -6.03
CA ARG A 144 5.93 -3.27 -7.38
C ARG A 144 5.47 -1.82 -7.48
N ALA A 145 4.85 -1.26 -6.45
CA ALA A 145 4.51 0.17 -6.38
C ALA A 145 5.80 1.03 -6.42
N PHE A 146 6.81 0.67 -5.62
CA PHE A 146 8.13 1.30 -5.62
C PHE A 146 8.82 1.26 -6.99
N GLN A 147 8.79 0.12 -7.71
CA GLN A 147 9.36 0.03 -9.06
C GLN A 147 8.65 0.93 -10.08
N LYS A 148 7.36 1.21 -9.89
CA LYS A 148 6.63 2.18 -10.72
C LYS A 148 6.96 3.63 -10.34
N GLU A 149 7.32 3.89 -9.09
CA GLU A 149 7.62 5.22 -8.55
C GLU A 149 9.10 5.62 -8.56
N SER A 150 10.05 4.70 -8.78
CA SER A 150 11.50 4.89 -8.60
C SER A 150 12.19 5.83 -9.60
N GLY A 151 11.58 6.98 -9.86
CA GLY A 151 12.28 8.27 -9.83
C GLY A 151 12.22 8.98 -8.46
N ALA A 152 11.50 8.46 -7.45
CA ALA A 152 11.38 9.08 -6.12
C ALA A 152 11.72 8.08 -4.99
N ALA A 153 12.55 8.52 -4.05
CA ALA A 153 13.04 7.73 -2.93
C ALA A 153 11.95 7.59 -1.85
N VAL A 154 11.34 6.42 -1.76
CA VAL A 154 10.46 6.04 -0.66
C VAL A 154 11.18 4.95 0.14
N GLU A 155 11.06 4.95 1.47
CA GLU A 155 11.87 4.12 2.37
C GLU A 155 11.52 2.62 2.27
N PRO A 156 12.51 1.71 2.17
CA PRO A 156 12.26 0.28 2.14
C PRO A 156 11.75 -0.22 3.49
N ILE A 157 10.76 -1.13 3.46
CA ILE A 157 10.23 -1.76 4.67
C ILE A 157 11.29 -2.71 5.27
N ASP A 158 11.69 -2.47 6.53
CA ASP A 158 12.75 -3.19 7.24
C ASP A 158 12.48 -4.70 7.42
N PRO A 159 13.28 -5.62 6.85
CA PRO A 159 13.02 -7.08 6.85
C PRO A 159 12.86 -7.79 8.21
N THR A 160 13.04 -7.11 9.35
CA THR A 160 12.93 -7.66 10.71
C THR A 160 11.55 -8.28 11.02
N TYR A 161 10.45 -7.88 10.37
CA TYR A 161 9.09 -8.41 10.64
C TYR A 161 8.87 -9.88 10.21
N VAL A 162 9.71 -10.44 9.33
CA VAL A 162 9.46 -11.74 8.67
C VAL A 162 10.12 -12.93 9.40
N MET A 163 11.17 -12.68 10.18
CA MET A 163 12.13 -13.72 10.57
C MET A 163 11.67 -14.65 11.70
N ASN A 164 10.61 -14.32 12.46
CA ASN A 164 10.16 -15.08 13.63
C ASN A 164 8.89 -15.93 13.42
N TRP A 165 8.37 -16.03 12.20
CA TRP A 165 7.03 -16.60 11.94
C TRP A 165 7.08 -18.06 11.47
N LYS A 166 8.26 -18.56 11.11
CA LYS A 166 8.43 -19.92 10.61
C LYS A 166 8.48 -20.91 11.79
N GLY A 167 7.32 -21.29 12.30
CA GLY A 167 7.18 -22.38 13.27
C GLY A 167 6.65 -23.63 12.59
N THR A 168 7.52 -24.62 12.34
CA THR A 168 7.08 -25.95 11.90
C THR A 168 6.40 -26.67 13.07
N CYS A 169 5.07 -26.59 13.16
CA CYS A 169 4.33 -27.38 14.13
C CYS A 169 4.28 -28.85 13.70
N LYS A 170 4.87 -29.75 14.50
CA LYS A 170 4.46 -31.16 14.52
C LYS A 170 3.19 -31.24 15.35
N ILE A 171 2.04 -31.38 14.69
CA ILE A 171 0.81 -31.74 15.39
C ILE A 171 0.96 -33.23 15.75
N GLU A 172 1.31 -33.53 17.00
CA GLU A 172 1.19 -34.89 17.52
C GLU A 172 -0.31 -35.18 17.66
N ARG A 173 -0.87 -35.91 16.68
CA ARG A 173 -2.21 -36.50 16.82
C ARG A 173 -2.13 -37.54 17.92
N LYS A 174 -2.79 -37.28 19.06
CA LYS A 174 -3.17 -38.33 20.00
C LYS A 174 -4.40 -39.07 19.47
#